data_AF-A0A2S6PSD5-F1
#
_entry.id   AF-A0A2S6PSD5-F1
#
_cell.length_a   1.000
_cell.length_b   1.000
_cell.length_c   1.000
_cell.angle_alpha   90.00
_cell.angle_beta   90.00
_cell.angle_gamma   90.00
#
_symmetry.space_group_name_H-M   'P 1'
#
loop_
_entity.id
_entity.type
_entity.pdbx_description
1 polymer ?
#
loop_
_entity_poly.entity_id
_entity_poly.type
_entity_poly.pdbx_seq_one_letter_code
_entity_poly.pdbx_strand_id
1 'polypeptide(L)'
;MVVGMRENSAPDDRDAFEGGLGAAMKQTAAGFSVAGRPLVDGGVARGRRRAVLRRGAVVTGSVAALAVIGLGGSYVTGDTGASQDGGNGATVGAQATEKADRTEETSDSYSGPQVVETLEGLLPAGKFSKQTGSGTTGDGGRKGAQATYASVVYDDGHGKAALSVSLGRQHPDQALPEGELSCPDKNLTAFEACSATTLKDGSRLVLYKGWEYPDRRAETKRWYADLLTPEGYRISVTEWNAAAEKGTPVSRPTPPLSLDRMKALVQAEEWRPIIASLPEPEQPPLEQPAPQGQNGEEILAKLIAQLPDGLTVKASGGQEAEYAYVVVDDGRGKSFVQINVQADMSDVEGDLFGPDAKVLPDGTKVTTRQEPGEKGGGGVKMWTADTMRPDGFRVVISAFNTANQNEDATREDPALTLAELEKMATSKVWLS
;
A
#
# COMPACT_ATOMS: atom_id res chain seq x y z
N MET A 1 50.32 37.76 41.89
CA MET A 1 49.13 38.61 42.09
C MET A 1 49.16 39.67 40.99
N VAL A 2 48.24 39.84 40.04
CA VAL A 2 46.89 39.34 39.74
C VAL A 2 46.68 39.48 38.21
N VAL A 3 46.10 38.45 37.56
CA VAL A 3 45.10 38.36 36.45
C VAL A 3 44.84 39.63 35.59
N GLY A 4 44.59 39.62 34.27
CA GLY A 4 44.26 38.62 33.24
C GLY A 4 44.39 39.28 31.85
N MET A 5 44.39 38.57 30.72
CA MET A 5 43.19 38.24 29.96
C MET A 5 43.58 37.18 28.90
N ARG A 6 42.86 36.05 28.87
CA ARG A 6 42.90 35.10 27.76
C ARG A 6 41.87 35.59 26.74
N GLU A 7 42.32 35.96 25.55
CA GLU A 7 41.45 36.01 24.38
C GLU A 7 41.30 34.58 23.83
N ASN A 8 40.06 34.11 23.80
CA ASN A 8 39.66 32.85 23.18
C ASN A 8 39.66 33.03 21.65
N SER A 9 40.68 32.53 20.98
CA SER A 9 40.63 32.27 19.54
C SER A 9 39.99 30.91 19.30
N ALA A 10 38.69 30.89 18.99
CA ALA A 10 38.03 29.71 18.43
C ALA A 10 37.27 30.09 17.15
N PRO A 11 37.94 30.09 15.98
CA PRO A 11 37.27 29.87 14.70
C PRO A 11 37.68 28.54 14.02
N ASP A 12 38.73 27.86 14.49
CA ASP A 12 39.41 26.81 13.71
C ASP A 12 38.82 25.39 13.85
N ASP A 13 37.96 25.14 14.86
CA ASP A 13 37.43 23.79 15.13
C ASP A 13 36.12 23.47 14.38
N ARG A 14 35.40 24.48 13.88
CA ARG A 14 34.16 24.26 13.11
C ARG A 14 34.43 23.82 11.68
N ASP A 15 35.44 24.42 11.03
CA ASP A 15 35.82 24.07 9.66
C ASP A 15 36.49 22.67 9.59
N ALA A 16 37.19 22.26 10.65
CA ALA A 16 37.76 20.91 10.76
C ALA A 16 36.68 19.82 10.95
N PHE A 17 35.60 20.12 11.69
CA PHE A 17 34.47 19.21 11.87
C PHE A 17 33.60 19.11 10.60
N GLU A 18 33.24 20.25 9.99
CA GLU A 18 32.45 20.31 8.75
C GLU A 18 33.23 19.69 7.57
N GLY A 19 34.53 19.98 7.46
CA GLY A 19 35.41 19.40 6.44
C GLY A 19 35.67 17.90 6.64
N GLY A 20 35.84 17.47 7.90
CA GLY A 20 36.00 16.06 8.26
C GLY A 20 34.75 15.22 8.01
N LEU A 21 33.57 15.77 8.29
CA LEU A 21 32.29 15.13 7.99
C LEU A 21 32.06 15.03 6.48
N GLY A 22 32.33 16.10 5.73
CA GLY A 22 32.23 16.10 4.27
C GLY A 22 33.17 15.09 3.60
N ALA A 23 34.39 14.95 4.11
CA ALA A 23 35.35 13.95 3.65
C ALA A 23 34.92 12.52 4.01
N ALA A 24 34.43 12.30 5.23
CA ALA A 24 33.91 11.01 5.67
C ALA A 24 32.67 10.58 4.87
N MET A 25 31.77 11.52 4.56
CA MET A 25 30.60 11.28 3.72
C MET A 25 30.99 10.98 2.27
N LYS A 26 31.97 11.68 1.69
CA LYS A 26 32.50 11.38 0.34
C LYS A 26 33.21 10.03 0.28
N GLN A 27 33.96 9.65 1.31
CA GLN A 27 34.62 8.35 1.39
C GLN A 27 33.61 7.20 1.55
N THR A 28 32.57 7.43 2.35
CA THR A 28 31.43 6.49 2.47
C THR A 28 30.64 6.42 1.16
N ALA A 29 30.47 7.56 0.48
CA ALA A 29 29.80 7.65 -0.82
C ALA A 29 30.57 6.91 -1.92
N ALA A 30 31.89 7.02 -1.93
CA ALA A 30 32.79 6.30 -2.85
C ALA A 30 32.83 4.78 -2.59
N GLY A 31 32.41 4.34 -1.39
CA GLY A 31 32.22 2.93 -1.05
C GLY A 31 30.93 2.31 -1.62
N PHE A 32 29.95 3.13 -2.05
CA PHE A 32 28.80 2.63 -2.79
C PHE A 32 29.22 2.40 -4.25
N SER A 33 29.52 1.16 -4.61
CA SER A 33 29.70 0.81 -6.02
C SER A 33 28.34 0.84 -6.73
N VAL A 34 28.32 1.41 -7.94
CA VAL A 34 27.15 1.43 -8.85
C VAL A 34 26.91 0.05 -9.48
N ALA A 35 27.50 -1.01 -8.92
CA ALA A 35 27.10 -2.36 -9.27
C ALA A 35 25.73 -2.61 -8.63
N GLY A 36 24.65 -2.17 -9.28
CA GLY A 36 23.28 -2.23 -8.79
C GLY A 36 22.74 -3.64 -8.53
N ARG A 37 23.50 -4.71 -8.81
CA ARG A 37 23.04 -6.09 -8.66
C ARG A 37 22.83 -6.50 -7.19
N PRO A 38 23.78 -6.36 -6.25
CA PRO A 38 23.57 -6.84 -4.87
C PRO A 38 22.47 -6.07 -4.10
N LEU A 39 22.23 -4.80 -4.44
CA LEU A 39 21.14 -4.01 -3.84
C LEU A 39 19.78 -4.35 -4.46
N VAL A 40 19.73 -4.60 -5.76
CA VAL A 40 18.51 -5.08 -6.44
C VAL A 40 18.21 -6.51 -5.99
N ASP A 41 19.19 -7.42 -6.00
CA ASP A 41 19.06 -8.80 -5.56
C ASP A 41 18.66 -8.88 -4.08
N GLY A 42 19.30 -8.08 -3.21
CA GLY A 42 18.93 -7.98 -1.80
C GLY A 42 17.57 -7.32 -1.58
N GLY A 43 17.17 -6.38 -2.45
CA GLY A 43 15.85 -5.75 -2.45
C GLY A 43 14.74 -6.71 -2.90
N VAL A 44 15.00 -7.49 -3.95
CA VAL A 44 14.13 -8.55 -4.48
C VAL A 44 13.98 -9.66 -3.46
N ALA A 45 15.07 -10.17 -2.88
CA ALA A 45 15.00 -11.19 -1.82
C ALA A 45 14.24 -10.68 -0.59
N ARG A 46 14.45 -9.43 -0.17
CA ARG A 46 13.68 -8.83 0.93
C ARG A 46 12.22 -8.63 0.57
N GLY A 47 11.93 -8.27 -0.69
CA GLY A 47 10.58 -8.17 -1.23
C GLY A 47 9.86 -9.52 -1.27
N ARG A 48 10.54 -10.56 -1.76
CA ARG A 48 10.05 -11.95 -1.78
C ARG A 48 9.81 -12.47 -0.38
N ARG A 49 10.74 -12.30 0.56
CA ARG A 49 10.54 -12.60 1.99
C ARG A 49 9.29 -11.93 2.55
N ARG A 50 9.12 -10.62 2.30
CA ARG A 50 7.91 -9.91 2.73
C ARG A 50 6.64 -10.41 2.04
N ALA A 51 6.70 -10.75 0.76
CA ALA A 51 5.56 -11.30 0.03
C ALA A 51 5.18 -12.69 0.56
N VAL A 52 6.15 -13.56 0.84
CA VAL A 52 5.94 -14.88 1.47
C VAL A 52 5.33 -14.72 2.85
N LEU A 53 5.85 -13.82 3.68
CA LEU A 53 5.28 -13.54 5.01
C LEU A 53 3.87 -12.94 4.91
N ARG A 54 3.57 -12.17 3.87
CA ARG A 54 2.21 -11.62 3.64
C ARG A 54 1.24 -12.67 3.09
N ARG A 55 1.70 -13.58 2.23
CA ARG A 55 0.91 -14.64 1.56
C ARG A 55 0.78 -15.92 2.39
N GLY A 56 1.74 -16.17 3.28
CA GLY A 56 1.73 -17.23 4.31
C GLY A 56 1.24 -16.77 5.68
N ALA A 57 0.73 -15.53 5.75
CA ALA A 57 0.15 -14.86 6.90
C ALA A 57 1.16 -14.39 7.98
N VAL A 58 1.29 -13.06 8.12
CA VAL A 58 1.75 -12.28 9.29
C VAL A 58 1.28 -10.83 9.08
N VAL A 59 0.12 -10.45 9.65
CA VAL A 59 -0.10 -9.05 10.05
C VAL A 59 0.10 -9.01 11.56
N THR A 60 1.36 -8.97 11.98
CA THR A 60 1.68 -8.47 13.32
C THR A 60 1.24 -7.02 13.37
N GLY A 61 0.10 -6.79 14.03
CA GLY A 61 -0.37 -5.47 14.41
C GLY A 61 0.61 -4.85 15.40
N SER A 62 1.68 -4.26 14.89
CA SER A 62 2.59 -3.47 15.70
C SER A 62 1.95 -2.11 15.97
N VAL A 63 1.24 -2.02 17.10
CA VAL A 63 0.93 -0.74 17.75
C VAL A 63 2.26 -0.13 18.19
N ALA A 64 2.80 0.80 17.41
CA ALA A 64 3.83 1.69 17.92
C ALA A 64 3.14 2.70 18.86
N ALA A 65 3.07 2.35 20.15
CA ALA A 65 2.70 3.28 21.20
C ALA A 65 3.80 4.35 21.30
N LEU A 66 3.52 5.55 20.78
CA LEU A 66 4.34 6.72 21.07
C LEU A 66 4.03 7.16 22.51
N ALA A 67 4.96 6.86 23.41
CA ALA A 67 4.97 7.42 24.75
C ALA A 67 5.28 8.92 24.67
N VAL A 68 4.30 9.75 25.05
CA VAL A 68 4.48 11.17 25.30
C VAL A 68 5.30 11.34 26.57
N ILE A 69 6.51 11.88 26.46
CA ILE A 69 7.18 12.52 27.59
C ILE A 69 6.93 14.02 27.45
N GLY A 70 5.94 14.50 28.21
CA GLY A 70 5.76 15.91 28.53
C GLY A 70 6.37 16.20 29.90
N LEU A 71 7.22 17.22 29.96
CA LEU A 71 7.56 18.02 31.14
C LEU A 71 7.70 19.46 30.60
N GLY A 72 6.72 20.36 30.77
CA GLY A 72 6.56 21.22 31.95
C GLY A 72 7.77 22.17 32.06
N GLY A 73 7.73 23.47 31.78
CA GLY A 73 6.74 24.49 32.10
C GLY A 73 7.29 25.39 33.21
N SER A 74 7.70 26.63 32.90
CA SER A 74 7.72 27.71 33.89
C SER A 74 7.54 29.08 33.22
N TYR A 75 6.53 29.80 33.70
CA TYR A 75 6.26 31.21 33.43
C TYR A 75 7.21 32.08 34.25
N VAL A 76 7.77 33.13 33.65
CA VAL A 76 8.07 34.39 34.37
C VAL A 76 7.64 35.57 33.49
N THR A 77 6.81 36.40 34.09
CA THR A 77 6.28 37.68 33.62
C THR A 77 7.33 38.78 33.71
N GLY A 78 7.33 39.75 32.80
CA GLY A 78 8.15 40.95 32.95
C GLY A 78 7.98 41.95 31.81
N ASP A 79 7.05 42.89 32.03
CA ASP A 79 6.76 44.08 31.23
C ASP A 79 7.80 45.20 31.45
N THR A 80 7.77 46.20 30.57
CA THR A 80 8.31 47.57 30.62
C THR A 80 9.75 47.83 30.16
N GLY A 81 9.91 48.86 29.30
CA GLY A 81 11.14 49.65 29.24
C GLY A 81 11.55 50.17 27.85
N ALA A 82 11.08 51.37 27.51
CA ALA A 82 11.49 52.16 26.36
C ALA A 82 12.92 52.74 26.48
N SER A 83 13.53 53.08 25.32
CA SER A 83 14.46 54.20 24.99
C SER A 83 15.40 53.71 23.87
N GLN A 84 15.28 54.14 22.60
CA GLN A 84 15.73 55.44 22.03
C GLN A 84 17.21 55.72 22.33
N ASP A 85 18.10 55.57 21.33
CA ASP A 85 18.64 56.68 20.52
C ASP A 85 20.01 56.36 19.86
N GLY A 86 20.22 56.90 18.65
CA GLY A 86 21.52 57.19 17.99
C GLY A 86 22.38 56.00 17.53
N GLY A 87 22.95 55.93 16.33
CA GLY A 87 23.21 56.92 15.30
C GLY A 87 24.41 56.43 14.46
N ASN A 88 24.44 56.84 13.18
CA ASN A 88 25.47 56.64 12.15
C ASN A 88 25.60 55.22 11.58
N GLY A 89 25.48 54.97 10.26
CA GLY A 89 25.70 55.84 9.12
C GLY A 89 26.86 55.28 8.31
N ALA A 90 26.58 54.39 7.36
CA ALA A 90 27.45 54.10 6.23
C ALA A 90 26.62 53.59 5.05
N THR A 91 26.39 54.51 4.12
CA THR A 91 25.82 54.29 2.80
C THR A 91 26.81 53.54 1.91
N VAL A 92 26.40 52.44 1.31
CA VAL A 92 26.88 51.98 0.00
C VAL A 92 25.67 51.54 -0.80
N GLY A 93 25.32 52.36 -1.79
CA GLY A 93 24.26 52.08 -2.72
C GLY A 93 24.69 51.04 -3.75
N ALA A 94 23.76 50.17 -4.11
CA ALA A 94 23.71 49.54 -5.41
C ALA A 94 22.24 49.51 -5.83
N GLN A 95 21.89 50.47 -6.70
CA GLN A 95 20.70 50.39 -7.53
C GLN A 95 20.83 49.13 -8.40
N ALA A 96 19.98 48.15 -8.18
CA ALA A 96 19.72 47.11 -9.17
C ALA A 96 18.36 47.43 -9.80
N THR A 97 18.47 48.02 -10.98
CA THR A 97 17.42 48.27 -11.97
C THR A 97 16.42 47.13 -12.06
N GLU A 98 15.14 47.50 -11.98
CA GLU A 98 14.04 46.80 -12.64
C GLU A 98 14.43 46.51 -14.09
N LYS A 99 14.68 45.23 -14.38
CA LYS A 99 14.38 44.65 -15.68
C LYS A 99 13.39 43.52 -15.43
N ALA A 100 12.13 43.85 -15.68
CA ALA A 100 11.14 42.87 -16.07
C ALA A 100 11.66 42.16 -17.32
N ASP A 101 12.33 41.03 -17.13
CA ASP A 101 12.28 39.94 -18.09
C ASP A 101 11.14 39.04 -17.60
N ARG A 102 9.93 39.43 -18.00
CA ARG A 102 8.77 38.55 -17.94
C ARG A 102 8.96 37.57 -19.08
N THR A 103 9.79 36.56 -18.85
CA THR A 103 9.57 35.27 -19.51
C THR A 103 8.27 34.74 -18.91
N GLU A 104 7.17 34.94 -19.63
CA GLU A 104 5.97 34.12 -19.48
C GLU A 104 6.35 32.67 -19.79
N GLU A 105 6.93 31.98 -18.82
CA GLU A 105 6.70 30.54 -18.69
C GLU A 105 5.33 30.42 -18.03
N THR A 106 4.33 30.02 -18.81
CA THR A 106 3.03 29.59 -18.28
C THR A 106 3.29 28.39 -17.36
N SER A 107 3.49 28.65 -16.06
CA SER A 107 3.62 27.60 -15.06
C SER A 107 2.24 27.02 -14.79
N ASP A 108 1.81 26.09 -15.63
CA ASP A 108 0.57 25.32 -15.46
C ASP A 108 0.67 24.33 -14.28
N SER A 109 1.43 24.65 -13.22
CA SER A 109 1.53 23.83 -12.02
C SER A 109 0.40 24.17 -11.05
N TYR A 110 -0.12 23.13 -10.39
CA TYR A 110 -1.14 23.26 -9.37
C TYR A 110 -0.50 23.07 -8.01
N SER A 111 -0.76 23.98 -7.08
CA SER A 111 -0.40 23.85 -5.67
C SER A 111 -1.34 22.90 -4.93
N GLY A 112 -0.90 22.32 -3.81
CA GLY A 112 -1.76 21.49 -2.96
C GLY A 112 -3.09 22.15 -2.56
N PRO A 113 -3.09 23.43 -2.14
CA PRO A 113 -4.33 24.17 -1.88
C PRO A 113 -5.28 24.27 -3.09
N GLN A 114 -4.77 24.46 -4.31
CA GLN A 114 -5.62 24.50 -5.51
C GLN A 114 -6.27 23.14 -5.80
N VAL A 115 -5.57 22.03 -5.55
CA VAL A 115 -6.15 20.68 -5.68
C VAL A 115 -7.25 20.47 -4.63
N VAL A 116 -7.04 20.95 -3.40
CA VAL A 116 -8.06 20.91 -2.33
C VAL A 116 -9.27 21.76 -2.69
N GLU A 117 -9.08 22.98 -3.16
CA GLU A 117 -10.17 23.88 -3.57
C GLU A 117 -11.00 23.27 -4.71
N THR A 118 -10.33 22.61 -5.66
CA THR A 118 -11.01 21.85 -6.73
C THR A 118 -11.88 20.73 -6.14
N LEU A 119 -11.35 19.96 -5.17
CA LEU A 119 -12.13 18.93 -4.50
C LEU A 119 -13.35 19.52 -3.77
N GLU A 120 -13.15 20.57 -2.97
CA GLU A 120 -14.23 21.23 -2.21
C GLU A 120 -15.33 21.78 -3.14
N GLY A 121 -14.95 22.40 -4.26
CA GLY A 121 -15.87 22.92 -5.27
C GLY A 121 -16.68 21.83 -5.99
N LEU A 122 -16.13 20.62 -6.09
CA LEU A 122 -16.80 19.46 -6.67
C LEU A 122 -17.69 18.69 -5.67
N LEU A 123 -17.63 19.01 -4.37
CA LEU A 123 -18.47 18.36 -3.37
C LEU A 123 -19.80 19.11 -3.19
N PRO A 124 -20.88 18.41 -2.77
CA PRO A 124 -22.12 19.08 -2.39
C PRO A 124 -21.89 20.04 -1.22
N ALA A 125 -22.83 20.97 -1.00
CA ALA A 125 -22.74 21.94 0.09
C ALA A 125 -22.52 21.24 1.45
N GLY A 126 -21.58 21.76 2.24
CA GLY A 126 -21.24 21.25 3.56
C GLY A 126 -20.07 22.02 4.18
N LYS A 127 -19.60 21.58 5.35
CA LYS A 127 -18.47 22.16 6.05
C LYS A 127 -17.22 21.32 5.82
N PHE A 128 -16.09 21.99 5.57
CA PHE A 128 -14.80 21.35 5.39
C PHE A 128 -13.86 21.65 6.55
N SER A 129 -13.01 20.69 6.89
CA SER A 129 -11.95 20.83 7.90
C SER A 129 -10.81 19.86 7.62
N LYS A 130 -9.66 20.06 8.27
CA LYS A 130 -8.45 19.21 8.13
C LYS A 130 -8.02 19.02 6.66
N GLN A 131 -8.12 20.08 5.87
CA GLN A 131 -7.65 20.11 4.50
C GLN A 131 -6.15 19.77 4.43
N THR A 132 -5.80 18.80 3.60
CA THR A 132 -4.42 18.52 3.22
C THR A 132 -4.37 18.23 1.72
N GLY A 133 -3.30 18.64 1.06
CA GLY A 133 -3.12 18.36 -0.36
C GLY A 133 -1.68 18.51 -0.80
N SER A 134 -1.35 17.89 -1.92
CA SER A 134 -0.07 18.00 -2.59
C SER A 134 -0.31 18.34 -4.05
N GLY A 135 0.46 19.33 -4.52
CA GLY A 135 0.38 19.85 -5.88
C GLY A 135 1.12 18.99 -6.90
N THR A 136 1.20 19.49 -8.13
CA THR A 136 1.78 18.74 -9.27
C THR A 136 3.29 18.89 -9.39
N THR A 137 3.88 19.84 -8.67
CA THR A 137 5.33 19.99 -8.48
C THR A 137 5.66 19.69 -7.03
N GLY A 138 6.44 18.63 -6.77
CA GLY A 138 6.84 18.29 -5.40
C GLY A 138 7.58 19.45 -4.73
N ASP A 139 7.23 19.77 -3.48
CA ASP A 139 7.91 20.79 -2.69
C ASP A 139 9.38 20.38 -2.50
N GLY A 140 10.26 21.01 -3.28
CA GLY A 140 11.72 21.03 -3.14
C GLY A 140 12.42 19.83 -2.49
N GLY A 141 13.06 18.98 -3.31
CA GLY A 141 14.31 18.33 -2.92
C GLY A 141 14.32 16.81 -2.74
N ARG A 142 13.20 16.10 -2.93
CA ARG A 142 13.21 14.63 -3.04
C ARG A 142 12.81 14.21 -4.45
N LYS A 143 13.79 13.69 -5.23
CA LYS A 143 13.51 12.98 -6.48
C LYS A 143 12.75 11.70 -6.16
N GLY A 144 11.43 11.78 -6.27
CA GLY A 144 10.46 10.71 -6.08
C GLY A 144 9.09 11.36 -5.98
N ALA A 145 8.32 11.30 -7.06
CA ALA A 145 7.02 11.97 -7.22
C ALA A 145 6.15 11.81 -5.97
N GLN A 146 5.93 12.92 -5.24
CA GLN A 146 4.84 12.95 -4.28
C GLN A 146 3.55 12.92 -5.11
N ALA A 147 2.69 11.93 -4.86
CA ALA A 147 1.43 11.78 -5.60
C ALA A 147 0.59 13.06 -5.44
N THR A 148 0.02 13.58 -6.53
CA THR A 148 -0.94 14.68 -6.46
C THR A 148 -2.20 14.20 -5.74
N TYR A 149 -2.58 14.84 -4.64
CA TYR A 149 -3.75 14.42 -3.86
C TYR A 149 -4.39 15.59 -3.12
N ALA A 150 -5.65 15.41 -2.73
CA ALA A 150 -6.32 16.24 -1.76
C ALA A 150 -7.13 15.38 -0.78
N SER A 151 -7.26 15.83 0.45
CA SER A 151 -8.04 15.19 1.51
C SER A 151 -8.72 16.24 2.38
N VAL A 152 -9.97 15.97 2.74
CA VAL A 152 -10.80 16.84 3.58
C VAL A 152 -11.62 16.00 4.55
N VAL A 153 -11.96 16.58 5.69
CA VAL A 153 -13.07 16.11 6.53
C VAL A 153 -14.30 16.94 6.18
N TYR A 154 -15.27 16.29 5.56
CA TYR A 154 -16.53 16.83 5.08
C TYR A 154 -17.67 16.54 6.07
N ASP A 155 -18.52 17.54 6.33
CA ASP A 155 -19.70 17.43 7.18
C ASP A 155 -20.91 18.12 6.51
N ASP A 156 -21.84 17.30 6.04
CA ASP A 156 -23.11 17.72 5.42
C ASP A 156 -24.24 17.97 6.45
N GLY A 157 -23.91 17.99 7.74
CA GLY A 157 -24.86 18.09 8.84
C GLY A 157 -25.29 16.76 9.46
N HIS A 158 -24.87 15.62 8.89
CA HIS A 158 -25.19 14.28 9.40
C HIS A 158 -23.98 13.58 10.04
N GLY A 159 -22.85 14.27 10.19
CA GLY A 159 -21.64 13.74 10.80
C GLY A 159 -20.43 13.79 9.86
N LYS A 160 -19.26 13.88 10.46
CA LYS A 160 -17.97 14.08 9.79
C LYS A 160 -17.48 12.83 9.05
N ALA A 161 -17.09 12.99 7.79
CA ALA A 161 -16.54 11.95 6.95
C ALA A 161 -15.21 12.41 6.34
N ALA A 162 -14.20 11.55 6.36
CA ALA A 162 -12.98 11.76 5.60
C ALA A 162 -13.24 11.43 4.13
N LEU A 163 -12.72 12.27 3.23
CA LEU A 163 -12.76 12.07 1.79
C LEU A 163 -11.42 12.47 1.20
N SER A 164 -10.89 11.66 0.29
CA SER A 164 -9.65 11.93 -0.40
C SER A 164 -9.74 11.62 -1.88
N VAL A 165 -9.05 12.40 -2.69
CA VAL A 165 -8.80 12.14 -4.11
C VAL A 165 -7.29 12.01 -4.34
N SER A 166 -6.88 11.04 -5.14
CA SER A 166 -5.54 10.97 -5.71
C SER A 166 -5.61 11.03 -7.24
N LEU A 167 -4.64 11.74 -7.81
CA LEU A 167 -4.54 12.04 -9.23
C LEU A 167 -3.20 11.52 -9.73
N GLY A 168 -3.23 10.81 -10.85
CA GLY A 168 -2.04 10.24 -11.45
C GLY A 168 -2.13 10.16 -12.96
N ARG A 169 -0.97 9.96 -13.58
CA ARG A 169 -0.83 9.68 -15.00
C ARG A 169 -0.04 8.37 -15.15
N GLN A 170 -0.55 7.48 -15.99
CA GLN A 170 0.14 6.27 -16.41
C GLN A 170 0.24 6.25 -17.93
N HIS A 171 1.18 5.50 -18.48
CA HIS A 171 1.32 5.43 -19.93
C HIS A 171 0.09 4.72 -20.53
N PRO A 172 -0.52 5.19 -21.63
CA PRO A 172 -1.72 4.56 -22.22
C PRO A 172 -1.50 3.08 -22.58
N ASP A 173 -0.31 2.76 -23.09
CA ASP A 173 0.07 1.39 -23.46
C ASP A 173 0.57 0.55 -22.28
N GLN A 174 0.55 1.10 -21.06
CA GLN A 174 0.93 0.35 -19.88
C GLN A 174 -0.13 -0.71 -19.58
N ALA A 175 0.27 -1.98 -19.70
CA ALA A 175 -0.56 -3.10 -19.27
C ALA A 175 -0.93 -2.93 -17.78
N LEU A 176 -2.21 -3.12 -17.48
CA LEU A 176 -2.68 -3.19 -16.10
C LEU A 176 -2.30 -4.57 -15.52
N PRO A 177 -1.63 -4.62 -14.37
CA PRO A 177 -1.55 -5.82 -13.55
C PRO A 177 -2.87 -6.58 -13.46
N GLU A 178 -2.78 -7.90 -13.41
CA GLU A 178 -3.93 -8.77 -13.22
C GLU A 178 -4.71 -8.39 -11.95
N GLY A 179 -6.04 -8.35 -12.04
CA GLY A 179 -6.91 -7.91 -10.94
C GLY A 179 -6.99 -6.40 -10.72
N GLU A 180 -6.14 -5.58 -11.35
CA GLU A 180 -6.24 -4.13 -11.26
C GLU A 180 -7.51 -3.60 -11.97
N LEU A 181 -8.17 -2.60 -11.38
CA LEU A 181 -9.47 -2.08 -11.81
C LEU A 181 -10.54 -3.18 -12.00
N SER A 182 -10.52 -4.16 -11.11
CA SER A 182 -11.51 -5.22 -10.99
C SER A 182 -12.15 -5.20 -9.59
N CYS A 183 -13.30 -5.84 -9.45
CA CYS A 183 -13.88 -6.04 -8.13
C CYS A 183 -13.09 -7.08 -7.33
N PRO A 184 -12.90 -6.88 -6.02
CA PRO A 184 -12.27 -7.90 -5.20
C PRO A 184 -13.13 -9.17 -5.20
N ASP A 185 -12.49 -10.31 -4.93
CA ASP A 185 -13.20 -11.57 -4.79
C ASP A 185 -14.08 -11.55 -3.52
N LYS A 186 -15.38 -11.83 -3.69
CA LYS A 186 -16.38 -11.83 -2.61
C LYS A 186 -16.11 -12.87 -1.52
N ASN A 187 -15.42 -13.96 -1.82
CA ASN A 187 -15.08 -14.97 -0.80
C ASN A 187 -13.86 -14.57 0.02
N LEU A 188 -13.01 -13.68 -0.50
CA LEU A 188 -11.81 -13.22 0.19
C LEU A 188 -12.03 -11.88 0.90
N THR A 189 -12.90 -11.04 0.34
CA THR A 189 -13.23 -9.71 0.86
C THR A 189 -14.73 -9.55 0.95
N ALA A 190 -15.23 -9.34 2.16
CA ALA A 190 -16.63 -8.97 2.36
C ALA A 190 -16.87 -7.53 1.88
N PHE A 191 -17.86 -7.35 1.02
CA PHE A 191 -18.29 -6.03 0.56
C PHE A 191 -19.79 -6.00 0.27
N GLU A 192 -20.39 -4.81 0.32
CA GLU A 192 -21.81 -4.59 0.09
C GLU A 192 -22.14 -4.58 -1.41
N ALA A 193 -21.36 -3.82 -2.19
CA ALA A 193 -21.53 -3.71 -3.63
C ALA A 193 -20.19 -3.42 -4.31
N CYS A 194 -19.98 -3.98 -5.49
CA CYS A 194 -18.88 -3.60 -6.36
C CYS A 194 -19.31 -3.77 -7.83
N SER A 195 -18.89 -2.82 -8.67
CA SER A 195 -19.02 -2.92 -10.11
C SER A 195 -17.73 -2.46 -10.79
N ALA A 196 -17.21 -3.26 -11.71
CA ALA A 196 -16.13 -2.89 -12.62
C ALA A 196 -16.71 -2.83 -14.04
N THR A 197 -16.59 -1.69 -14.71
CA THR A 197 -17.23 -1.43 -16.01
C THR A 197 -16.32 -0.65 -16.95
N THR A 198 -16.45 -0.89 -18.26
CA THR A 198 -15.90 -0.02 -19.29
C THR A 198 -16.97 0.98 -19.72
N LEU A 199 -16.67 2.27 -19.64
CA LEU A 199 -17.53 3.36 -20.06
C LEU A 199 -17.49 3.54 -21.58
N LYS A 200 -18.40 4.38 -22.11
CA LYS A 200 -18.55 4.58 -23.58
C LYS A 200 -17.32 5.19 -24.24
N ASP A 201 -16.56 5.98 -23.49
CA ASP A 201 -15.31 6.61 -23.92
C ASP A 201 -14.12 5.64 -23.84
N GLY A 202 -14.32 4.40 -23.38
CA GLY A 202 -13.25 3.42 -23.15
C GLY A 202 -12.64 3.48 -21.75
N SER A 203 -13.06 4.43 -20.90
CA SER A 203 -12.56 4.52 -19.53
C SER A 203 -12.95 3.29 -18.69
N ARG A 204 -12.04 2.80 -17.87
CA ARG A 204 -12.27 1.71 -16.90
C ARG A 204 -12.67 2.33 -15.56
N LEU A 205 -13.85 1.95 -15.06
CA LEU A 205 -14.41 2.46 -13.81
C LEU A 205 -14.68 1.32 -12.83
N VAL A 206 -14.15 1.43 -11.62
CA VAL A 206 -14.56 0.61 -10.46
C VAL A 206 -15.33 1.48 -9.47
N LEU A 207 -16.45 0.96 -8.97
CA LEU A 207 -17.22 1.51 -7.86
C LEU A 207 -17.33 0.45 -6.78
N TYR A 208 -17.04 0.80 -5.53
CA TYR A 208 -17.00 -0.13 -4.42
C TYR A 208 -17.68 0.43 -3.17
N LYS A 209 -18.42 -0.44 -2.47
CA LYS A 209 -18.95 -0.23 -1.12
C LYS A 209 -18.59 -1.40 -0.23
N GLY A 210 -17.90 -1.12 0.88
CA GLY A 210 -17.65 -2.11 1.92
C GLY A 210 -17.05 -1.47 3.15
N TRP A 211 -16.11 -2.17 3.75
CA TRP A 211 -15.45 -1.77 4.99
C TRP A 211 -13.98 -1.43 4.76
N GLU A 212 -13.43 -0.62 5.67
CA GLU A 212 -12.00 -0.39 5.76
C GLU A 212 -11.25 -1.70 6.04
N TYR A 213 -11.78 -2.50 6.98
CA TYR A 213 -11.21 -3.79 7.32
C TYR A 213 -12.09 -4.93 6.80
N PRO A 214 -11.56 -5.80 5.93
CA PRO A 214 -12.31 -6.96 5.42
C PRO A 214 -12.79 -7.92 6.52
N ASP A 215 -12.05 -7.98 7.64
CA ASP A 215 -12.38 -8.77 8.82
C ASP A 215 -13.47 -8.15 9.72
N ARG A 216 -14.00 -6.97 9.33
CA ARG A 216 -15.04 -6.24 10.05
C ARG A 216 -14.74 -5.98 11.54
N ARG A 217 -13.46 -5.95 11.94
CA ARG A 217 -13.08 -5.60 13.32
C ARG A 217 -13.45 -4.17 13.74
N ALA A 218 -13.81 -3.32 12.77
CA ALA A 218 -14.40 -2.01 13.00
C ALA A 218 -15.51 -1.75 11.98
N GLU A 219 -16.54 -1.00 12.41
CA GLU A 219 -17.67 -0.59 11.56
C GLU A 219 -17.36 0.59 10.63
N THR A 220 -16.08 0.96 10.51
CA THR A 220 -15.65 1.99 9.57
C THR A 220 -15.88 1.47 8.15
N LYS A 221 -16.85 2.07 7.47
CA LYS A 221 -17.13 1.82 6.05
C LYS A 221 -16.15 2.60 5.20
N ARG A 222 -15.74 1.99 4.09
CA ARG A 222 -14.91 2.60 3.05
C ARG A 222 -15.59 2.41 1.70
N TRP A 223 -15.93 3.51 1.05
CA TRP A 223 -16.45 3.51 -0.33
C TRP A 223 -15.42 4.18 -1.23
N TYR A 224 -15.27 3.67 -2.46
CA TYR A 224 -14.32 4.25 -3.41
C TYR A 224 -14.80 4.16 -4.86
N ALA A 225 -14.24 5.04 -5.68
CA ALA A 225 -14.37 5.05 -7.12
C ALA A 225 -13.00 5.23 -7.76
N ASP A 226 -12.63 4.34 -8.68
CA ASP A 226 -11.38 4.42 -9.44
C ASP A 226 -11.69 4.52 -10.93
N LEU A 227 -11.21 5.58 -11.57
CA LEU A 227 -11.32 5.80 -13.01
C LEU A 227 -9.93 5.79 -13.63
N LEU A 228 -9.79 5.06 -14.73
CA LEU A 228 -8.67 5.15 -15.66
C LEU A 228 -9.20 5.46 -17.05
N THR A 229 -8.77 6.58 -17.62
CA THR A 229 -9.15 6.96 -18.98
C THR A 229 -8.22 6.34 -20.03
N PRO A 230 -8.63 6.26 -21.32
CA PRO A 230 -7.76 5.79 -22.40
C PRO A 230 -6.47 6.62 -22.56
N GLU A 231 -6.49 7.89 -22.16
CA GLU A 231 -5.32 8.78 -22.19
C GLU A 231 -4.35 8.51 -21.02
N GLY A 232 -4.67 7.55 -20.15
CA GLY A 232 -3.83 7.18 -19.01
C GLY A 232 -4.04 8.07 -17.78
N TYR A 233 -5.13 8.83 -17.70
CA TYR A 233 -5.46 9.63 -16.51
C TYR A 233 -6.11 8.74 -15.46
N ARG A 234 -5.53 8.75 -14.25
CA ARG A 234 -6.03 7.98 -13.11
C ARG A 234 -6.58 8.92 -12.05
N ILE A 235 -7.83 8.69 -11.67
CA ILE A 235 -8.53 9.41 -10.61
C ILE A 235 -9.09 8.39 -9.63
N SER A 236 -8.65 8.43 -8.38
CA SER A 236 -9.17 7.57 -7.32
C SER A 236 -9.75 8.44 -6.22
N VAL A 237 -11.03 8.23 -5.89
CA VAL A 237 -11.70 8.89 -4.77
C VAL A 237 -12.09 7.84 -3.74
N THR A 238 -11.76 8.10 -2.48
CA THR A 238 -12.15 7.27 -1.34
C THR A 238 -12.82 8.12 -0.27
N GLU A 239 -13.85 7.57 0.37
CA GLU A 239 -14.53 8.19 1.51
C GLU A 239 -14.80 7.17 2.63
N TRP A 240 -14.89 7.69 3.84
CA TRP A 240 -15.20 6.92 5.05
C TRP A 240 -16.37 7.54 5.82
N ASN A 241 -17.11 6.71 6.56
CA ASN A 241 -18.19 7.15 7.47
C ASN A 241 -17.68 7.69 8.83
N ALA A 242 -16.40 8.04 8.90
CA ALA A 242 -15.70 8.53 10.08
C ALA A 242 -14.76 9.68 9.66
N ALA A 243 -14.32 10.49 10.62
CA ALA A 243 -13.45 11.64 10.35
C ALA A 243 -12.00 11.26 9.96
N ALA A 244 -11.67 9.97 9.97
CA ALA A 244 -10.43 9.38 9.44
C ALA A 244 -10.64 7.88 9.19
N GLU A 245 -9.80 7.29 8.33
CA GLU A 245 -9.73 5.85 8.06
C GLU A 245 -9.58 5.01 9.34
N LYS A 246 -8.72 5.46 10.28
CA LYS A 246 -8.34 4.73 11.49
C LYS A 246 -8.38 5.61 12.73
N GLY A 247 -8.57 4.98 13.89
CA GLY A 247 -8.42 5.63 15.20
C GLY A 247 -9.48 6.69 15.53
N THR A 248 -10.50 6.87 14.68
CA THR A 248 -11.63 7.77 14.97
C THR A 248 -12.93 6.96 15.01
N PRO A 249 -13.83 7.23 15.96
CA PRO A 249 -15.15 6.60 15.97
C PRO A 249 -15.94 6.94 14.71
N VAL A 250 -16.77 5.98 14.28
CA VAL A 250 -17.79 6.20 13.26
C VAL A 250 -18.70 7.36 13.69
N SER A 251 -18.94 8.31 12.79
CA SER A 251 -19.75 9.50 13.07
C SER A 251 -21.15 9.42 12.44
N ARG A 252 -21.32 8.53 11.45
CA ARG A 252 -22.52 8.39 10.62
C ARG A 252 -22.66 6.95 10.08
N PRO A 253 -23.86 6.47 9.72
CA PRO A 253 -24.06 5.07 9.34
C PRO A 253 -23.39 4.68 8.00
N THR A 254 -23.29 5.61 7.06
CA THR A 254 -22.65 5.40 5.75
C THR A 254 -21.84 6.63 5.33
N PRO A 255 -20.82 6.48 4.47
CA PRO A 255 -20.15 7.61 3.85
C PRO A 255 -21.15 8.56 3.13
N PRO A 256 -20.81 9.86 3.02
CA PRO A 256 -21.70 10.90 2.52
C PRO A 256 -22.14 10.76 1.07
N LEU A 257 -21.27 10.32 0.17
CA LEU A 257 -21.55 10.37 -1.26
C LEU A 257 -22.22 9.07 -1.74
N SER A 258 -23.21 9.20 -2.63
CA SER A 258 -23.74 8.04 -3.36
C SER A 258 -22.72 7.55 -4.39
N LEU A 259 -22.82 6.30 -4.86
CA LEU A 259 -21.95 5.81 -5.94
C LEU A 259 -22.12 6.61 -7.23
N ASP A 260 -23.32 7.13 -7.51
CA ASP A 260 -23.53 8.01 -8.67
C ASP A 260 -22.79 9.34 -8.50
N ARG A 261 -22.73 9.89 -7.27
CA ARG A 261 -21.96 11.09 -6.98
C ARG A 261 -20.45 10.83 -7.02
N MET A 262 -19.99 9.68 -6.52
CA MET A 262 -18.60 9.24 -6.63
C MET A 262 -18.19 9.07 -8.09
N LYS A 263 -19.06 8.43 -8.91
CA LYS A 263 -18.90 8.28 -10.35
C LYS A 263 -18.81 9.63 -11.06
N ALA A 264 -19.64 10.60 -10.69
CA ALA A 264 -19.59 11.96 -11.24
C ALA A 264 -18.30 12.67 -10.82
N LEU A 265 -17.88 12.52 -9.56
CA LEU A 265 -16.68 13.14 -9.02
C LEU A 265 -15.40 12.67 -9.72
N VAL A 266 -15.25 11.36 -9.98
CA VAL A 266 -14.08 10.86 -10.74
C VAL A 266 -14.08 11.23 -12.21
N GLN A 267 -15.23 11.58 -12.79
CA GLN A 267 -15.38 12.02 -14.19
C GLN A 267 -15.39 13.55 -14.36
N ALA A 268 -15.23 14.31 -13.29
CA ALA A 268 -15.24 15.76 -13.32
C ALA A 268 -14.14 16.30 -14.26
N GLU A 269 -14.51 17.22 -15.16
CA GLU A 269 -13.58 17.78 -16.16
C GLU A 269 -12.51 18.66 -15.51
N GLU A 270 -12.80 19.18 -14.33
CA GLU A 270 -11.93 20.00 -13.48
C GLU A 270 -10.64 19.27 -13.09
N TRP A 271 -10.63 17.93 -13.08
CA TRP A 271 -9.39 17.16 -12.84
C TRP A 271 -8.43 17.15 -14.03
N ARG A 272 -8.94 17.27 -15.25
CA ARG A 272 -8.15 17.13 -16.48
C ARG A 272 -6.96 18.09 -16.54
N PRO A 273 -7.10 19.42 -16.31
CA PRO A 273 -5.96 20.31 -16.40
C PRO A 273 -4.93 20.07 -15.28
N ILE A 274 -5.36 19.58 -14.10
CA ILE A 274 -4.45 19.21 -13.00
C ILE A 274 -3.60 18.00 -13.41
N ILE A 275 -4.24 16.94 -13.92
CA ILE A 275 -3.55 15.71 -14.34
C ILE A 275 -2.65 16.00 -15.55
N ALA A 276 -3.08 16.84 -16.49
CA ALA A 276 -2.29 17.22 -17.65
C ALA A 276 -0.99 17.96 -17.26
N SER A 277 -0.95 18.66 -16.12
CA SER A 277 0.26 19.30 -15.61
C SER A 277 1.26 18.36 -14.94
N LEU A 278 0.87 17.11 -14.69
CA LEU A 278 1.80 16.10 -14.17
C LEU A 278 2.85 15.76 -15.23
N PRO A 279 4.09 15.41 -14.81
CA PRO A 279 5.09 14.89 -15.72
C PRO A 279 4.53 13.75 -16.57
N GLU A 280 4.91 13.74 -17.85
CA GLU A 280 4.54 12.64 -18.73
C GLU A 280 5.13 11.33 -18.20
N PRO A 281 4.31 10.25 -18.08
CA PRO A 281 4.82 8.96 -17.64
C PRO A 281 5.89 8.47 -18.61
N GLU A 282 6.96 7.93 -18.06
CA GLU A 282 7.96 7.25 -18.86
C GLU A 282 7.30 6.11 -19.65
N GLN A 283 7.75 5.90 -20.89
CA GLN A 283 7.31 4.74 -21.66
C GLN A 283 7.65 3.48 -20.88
N PRO A 284 6.70 2.53 -20.76
CA PRO A 284 7.01 1.26 -20.13
C PRO A 284 8.18 0.64 -20.89
N PRO A 285 9.19 0.10 -20.20
CA PRO A 285 10.21 -0.72 -20.85
C PRO A 285 9.51 -1.79 -21.70
N LEU A 286 10.09 -2.13 -22.86
CA LEU A 286 9.66 -3.29 -23.64
C LEU A 286 9.40 -4.45 -22.68
N GLU A 287 8.19 -5.03 -22.76
CA GLU A 287 7.66 -6.01 -21.82
C GLU A 287 8.78 -6.93 -21.34
N GLN A 288 9.21 -6.74 -20.09
CA GLN A 288 9.97 -7.78 -19.42
C GLN A 288 9.02 -8.97 -19.35
N PRO A 289 9.47 -10.19 -19.74
CA PRO A 289 8.62 -11.36 -19.66
C PRO A 289 8.03 -11.39 -18.25
N ALA A 290 6.71 -11.63 -18.17
CA ALA A 290 6.00 -11.72 -16.91
C ALA A 290 6.84 -12.57 -15.93
N PRO A 291 6.87 -12.22 -14.63
CA PRO A 291 7.51 -13.07 -13.64
C PRO A 291 7.06 -14.52 -13.87
N GLN A 292 7.98 -15.48 -13.78
CA GLN A 292 7.75 -16.89 -14.12
C GLN A 292 6.78 -17.63 -13.17
N GLY A 293 5.78 -16.93 -12.63
CA GLY A 293 4.71 -17.48 -11.83
C GLY A 293 3.69 -18.18 -12.71
N GLN A 294 3.21 -19.34 -12.25
CA GLN A 294 2.13 -20.04 -12.94
C GLN A 294 0.85 -19.20 -12.94
N ASN A 295 0.08 -19.30 -14.02
CA ASN A 295 -1.22 -18.66 -14.16
C ASN A 295 -2.19 -19.21 -13.09
N GLY A 296 -2.90 -18.33 -12.37
CA GLY A 296 -3.79 -18.73 -11.29
C GLY A 296 -4.98 -19.59 -11.74
N GLU A 297 -5.50 -19.41 -12.97
CA GLU A 297 -6.58 -20.24 -13.52
C GLU A 297 -6.09 -21.66 -13.82
N GLU A 298 -4.85 -21.80 -14.30
CA GLU A 298 -4.22 -23.11 -14.51
C GLU A 298 -3.96 -23.82 -13.17
N ILE A 299 -3.48 -23.08 -12.16
CA ILE A 299 -3.33 -23.60 -10.79
C ILE A 299 -4.68 -24.06 -10.25
N LEU A 300 -5.74 -23.26 -10.44
CA LEU A 300 -7.09 -23.58 -9.99
C LEU A 300 -7.61 -24.88 -10.64
N ALA A 301 -7.45 -25.02 -11.96
CA ALA A 301 -7.86 -26.22 -12.68
C ALA A 301 -7.16 -27.48 -12.13
N LYS A 302 -5.85 -27.39 -11.91
CA LYS A 302 -5.05 -28.47 -11.30
C LYS A 302 -5.47 -28.76 -9.86
N LEU A 303 -5.74 -27.72 -9.05
CA LEU A 303 -6.19 -27.85 -7.67
C LEU A 303 -7.51 -28.62 -7.60
N ILE A 304 -8.49 -28.25 -8.43
CA ILE A 304 -9.80 -28.94 -8.51
C ILE A 304 -9.61 -30.40 -8.90
N ALA A 305 -8.75 -30.69 -9.88
CA ALA A 305 -8.48 -32.05 -10.33
C ALA A 305 -7.74 -32.94 -9.29
N GLN A 306 -7.11 -32.33 -8.27
CA GLN A 306 -6.43 -33.05 -7.18
C GLN A 306 -7.32 -33.25 -5.95
N LEU A 307 -8.53 -32.68 -5.92
CA LEU A 307 -9.43 -32.82 -4.77
C LEU A 307 -9.83 -34.29 -4.55
N PRO A 308 -9.82 -34.79 -3.29
CA PRO A 308 -10.38 -36.09 -2.95
C PRO A 308 -11.84 -36.24 -3.37
N ASP A 309 -12.24 -37.48 -3.66
CA ASP A 309 -13.63 -37.84 -3.91
C ASP A 309 -14.53 -37.46 -2.72
N GLY A 310 -15.77 -37.05 -3.02
CA GLY A 310 -16.75 -36.66 -2.01
C GLY A 310 -16.74 -35.18 -1.63
N LEU A 311 -15.81 -34.38 -2.18
CA LEU A 311 -15.80 -32.94 -2.04
C LEU A 311 -16.55 -32.25 -3.19
N THR A 312 -17.48 -31.35 -2.82
CA THR A 312 -18.15 -30.48 -3.81
C THR A 312 -17.55 -29.07 -3.74
N VAL A 313 -17.10 -28.54 -4.87
CA VAL A 313 -16.67 -27.13 -4.96
C VAL A 313 -17.89 -26.22 -4.93
N LYS A 314 -17.94 -25.32 -3.95
CA LYS A 314 -19.01 -24.32 -3.74
C LYS A 314 -18.62 -22.93 -4.24
N ALA A 315 -17.32 -22.64 -4.25
CA ALA A 315 -16.76 -21.42 -4.80
C ALA A 315 -15.27 -21.61 -5.12
N SER A 316 -14.69 -20.72 -5.91
CA SER A 316 -13.30 -20.78 -6.33
C SER A 316 -12.80 -19.44 -6.85
N GLY A 317 -11.49 -19.24 -6.80
CA GLY A 317 -10.81 -18.10 -7.43
C GLY A 317 -9.36 -18.44 -7.77
N GLY A 318 -8.80 -17.70 -8.72
CA GLY A 318 -7.51 -17.97 -9.35
C GLY A 318 -7.07 -16.85 -10.29
N GLN A 319 -7.53 -15.62 -10.03
CA GLN A 319 -7.23 -14.43 -10.85
C GLN A 319 -5.91 -13.77 -10.44
N GLU A 320 -5.16 -14.37 -9.51
CA GLU A 320 -3.86 -13.89 -9.07
C GLU A 320 -2.80 -14.90 -9.50
N ALA A 321 -1.72 -14.42 -10.12
CA ALA A 321 -0.56 -15.25 -10.42
C ALA A 321 -0.04 -15.98 -9.17
N GLU A 322 0.37 -17.24 -9.35
CA GLU A 322 0.87 -18.13 -8.29
C GLU A 322 -0.14 -18.48 -7.19
N TYR A 323 -1.43 -18.15 -7.32
CA TYR A 323 -2.42 -18.37 -6.28
C TYR A 323 -3.74 -18.91 -6.84
N ALA A 324 -4.34 -19.82 -6.10
CA ALA A 324 -5.73 -20.21 -6.29
C ALA A 324 -6.35 -20.64 -4.97
N TYR A 325 -7.68 -20.68 -4.94
CA TYR A 325 -8.42 -21.28 -3.85
C TYR A 325 -9.70 -21.95 -4.32
N VAL A 326 -10.20 -22.86 -3.49
CA VAL A 326 -11.53 -23.45 -3.58
C VAL A 326 -12.19 -23.44 -2.21
N VAL A 327 -13.51 -23.29 -2.19
CA VAL A 327 -14.34 -23.61 -1.02
C VAL A 327 -15.01 -24.93 -1.30
N VAL A 328 -14.65 -25.96 -0.55
CA VAL A 328 -15.20 -27.32 -0.68
C VAL A 328 -16.20 -27.63 0.43
N ASP A 329 -17.06 -28.60 0.20
CA ASP A 329 -18.03 -29.10 1.15
C ASP A 329 -18.17 -30.62 1.01
N ASP A 330 -17.96 -31.33 2.10
CA ASP A 330 -18.08 -32.79 2.26
C ASP A 330 -19.46 -33.20 2.83
N GLY A 331 -20.41 -32.25 2.91
CA GLY A 331 -21.71 -32.43 3.56
C GLY A 331 -21.70 -32.12 5.06
N ARG A 332 -20.55 -31.77 5.64
CA ARG A 332 -20.40 -31.38 7.06
C ARG A 332 -20.13 -29.89 7.24
N GLY A 333 -20.20 -29.11 6.16
CA GLY A 333 -19.99 -27.67 6.15
C GLY A 333 -18.81 -27.27 5.28
N LYS A 334 -18.74 -25.97 4.96
CA LYS A 334 -17.76 -25.43 4.02
C LYS A 334 -16.35 -25.40 4.62
N SER A 335 -15.35 -25.65 3.79
CA SER A 335 -13.93 -25.58 4.10
C SER A 335 -13.20 -24.86 2.98
N PHE A 336 -12.48 -23.80 3.32
CA PHE A 336 -11.66 -23.02 2.40
C PHE A 336 -10.30 -23.70 2.24
N VAL A 337 -9.83 -23.85 1.01
CA VAL A 337 -8.54 -24.44 0.66
C VAL A 337 -7.84 -23.49 -0.29
N GLN A 338 -6.64 -23.03 0.08
CA GLN A 338 -5.82 -22.17 -0.76
C GLN A 338 -4.50 -22.82 -1.10
N ILE A 339 -3.93 -22.44 -2.23
CA ILE A 339 -2.63 -22.90 -2.68
C ILE A 339 -1.81 -21.74 -3.23
N ASN A 340 -0.50 -21.74 -2.94
CA ASN A 340 0.47 -20.97 -3.70
C ASN A 340 1.45 -21.90 -4.41
N VAL A 341 1.70 -21.62 -5.69
CA VAL A 341 2.61 -22.37 -6.56
C VAL A 341 3.66 -21.39 -7.10
N GLN A 342 4.86 -21.43 -6.52
CA GLN A 342 5.84 -20.36 -6.63
C GLN A 342 7.18 -20.89 -7.14
N ALA A 343 7.77 -20.19 -8.11
CA ALA A 343 9.12 -20.46 -8.59
C ALA A 343 10.17 -19.69 -7.77
N ASP A 344 11.42 -20.15 -7.82
CA ASP A 344 12.59 -19.44 -7.31
C ASP A 344 12.56 -19.04 -5.81
N MET A 345 12.09 -19.94 -4.94
CA MET A 345 11.92 -19.68 -3.50
C MET A 345 13.09 -20.14 -2.62
N SER A 346 14.24 -20.50 -3.20
CA SER A 346 15.41 -20.97 -2.41
C SER A 346 15.95 -19.92 -1.43
N ASP A 347 15.71 -18.62 -1.68
CA ASP A 347 16.21 -17.53 -0.83
C ASP A 347 15.52 -17.43 0.54
N VAL A 348 14.37 -18.10 0.70
CA VAL A 348 13.58 -18.17 1.94
C VAL A 348 13.55 -19.57 2.56
N GLU A 349 14.30 -20.52 1.99
CA GLU A 349 14.32 -21.92 2.45
C GLU A 349 14.61 -22.05 3.95
N GLY A 350 15.64 -21.35 4.43
CA GLY A 350 16.04 -21.40 5.84
C GLY A 350 15.04 -20.76 6.81
N ASP A 351 14.17 -19.86 6.32
CA ASP A 351 13.11 -19.24 7.12
C ASP A 351 11.88 -20.15 7.22
N LEU A 352 11.65 -21.00 6.22
CA LEU A 352 10.46 -21.85 6.10
C LEU A 352 10.69 -23.30 6.56
N PHE A 353 11.90 -23.83 6.38
CA PHE A 353 12.24 -25.23 6.63
C PHE A 353 13.39 -25.32 7.65
N GLY A 354 13.02 -25.63 8.89
CA GLY A 354 13.98 -25.90 9.95
C GLY A 354 14.78 -27.20 9.73
N PRO A 355 15.76 -27.49 10.59
CA PRO A 355 16.60 -28.69 10.49
C PRO A 355 15.80 -30.00 10.57
N ASP A 356 14.60 -29.96 11.18
CA ASP A 356 13.72 -31.11 11.36
C ASP A 356 12.73 -31.32 10.20
N ALA A 357 12.84 -30.54 9.12
CA ALA A 357 11.99 -30.71 7.94
C ALA A 357 12.19 -32.11 7.33
N LYS A 358 11.08 -32.77 7.00
CA LYS A 358 11.10 -34.06 6.30
C LYS A 358 11.70 -33.86 4.91
N VAL A 359 12.64 -34.71 4.51
CA VAL A 359 13.20 -34.71 3.15
C VAL A 359 12.77 -35.98 2.42
N LEU A 360 12.11 -35.81 1.27
CA LEU A 360 11.68 -36.92 0.41
C LEU A 360 12.87 -37.45 -0.41
N PRO A 361 12.76 -38.66 -1.02
CA PRO A 361 13.85 -39.25 -1.80
C PRO A 361 14.33 -38.41 -2.99
N ASP A 362 13.47 -37.53 -3.52
CA ASP A 362 13.82 -36.60 -4.60
C ASP A 362 14.44 -35.28 -4.11
N GLY A 363 14.70 -35.17 -2.81
CA GLY A 363 15.26 -33.98 -2.16
C GLY A 363 14.22 -32.92 -1.79
N THR A 364 12.92 -33.15 -2.05
CA THR A 364 11.86 -32.23 -1.66
C THR A 364 11.77 -32.13 -0.14
N LYS A 365 11.86 -30.91 0.39
CA LYS A 365 11.60 -30.61 1.80
C LYS A 365 10.11 -30.45 2.04
N VAL A 366 9.63 -30.96 3.17
CA VAL A 366 8.22 -30.94 3.57
C VAL A 366 8.12 -30.56 5.04
N THR A 367 7.22 -29.62 5.35
CA THR A 367 6.74 -29.36 6.70
C THR A 367 5.21 -29.39 6.72
N THR A 368 4.64 -29.80 7.84
CA THR A 368 3.20 -29.75 8.09
C THR A 368 2.94 -29.06 9.43
N ARG A 369 1.86 -28.29 9.51
CA ARG A 369 1.50 -27.53 10.72
C ARG A 369 0.00 -27.41 10.89
N GLN A 370 -0.42 -27.34 12.15
CA GLN A 370 -1.79 -27.02 12.56
C GLN A 370 -1.72 -25.81 13.47
N GLU A 371 -2.34 -24.72 13.05
CA GLU A 371 -2.23 -23.43 13.72
C GLU A 371 -3.61 -22.76 13.75
N PRO A 372 -3.86 -21.80 14.65
CA PRO A 372 -5.02 -20.94 14.55
C PRO A 372 -5.03 -20.18 13.21
N GLY A 373 -6.21 -19.92 12.67
CA GLY A 373 -6.37 -19.00 11.55
C GLY A 373 -5.95 -17.58 11.94
N GLU A 374 -5.31 -16.88 11.02
CA GLU A 374 -4.70 -15.57 11.31
C GLU A 374 -5.59 -14.36 10.96
N LYS A 375 -6.79 -14.62 10.44
CA LYS A 375 -7.76 -13.59 10.07
C LYS A 375 -8.79 -13.40 11.18
N GLY A 376 -9.72 -12.47 11.00
CA GLY A 376 -10.63 -12.07 12.08
C GLY A 376 -11.72 -13.09 12.46
N GLY A 377 -11.81 -14.25 11.82
CA GLY A 377 -12.78 -15.29 12.16
C GLY A 377 -12.48 -15.96 13.50
N GLY A 378 -13.50 -16.08 14.35
CA GLY A 378 -13.41 -16.80 15.63
C GLY A 378 -13.29 -18.32 15.44
N GLY A 379 -12.38 -18.95 16.18
CA GLY A 379 -12.25 -20.42 16.22
C GLY A 379 -11.70 -21.06 14.93
N VAL A 380 -11.17 -20.25 14.01
CA VAL A 380 -10.61 -20.74 12.75
C VAL A 380 -9.35 -21.56 13.03
N LYS A 381 -9.25 -22.74 12.41
CA LYS A 381 -8.06 -23.58 12.35
C LYS A 381 -7.51 -23.59 10.93
N MET A 382 -6.20 -23.53 10.79
CA MET A 382 -5.45 -23.63 9.55
C MET A 382 -4.54 -24.85 9.59
N TRP A 383 -4.69 -25.75 8.63
CA TRP A 383 -3.81 -26.90 8.43
C TRP A 383 -3.03 -26.69 7.14
N THR A 384 -1.71 -26.80 7.20
CA THR A 384 -0.84 -26.47 6.07
C THR A 384 0.15 -27.59 5.80
N ALA A 385 0.36 -27.87 4.51
CA ALA A 385 1.53 -28.59 4.01
C ALA A 385 2.36 -27.63 3.13
N ASP A 386 3.62 -27.47 3.47
CA ASP A 386 4.57 -26.59 2.79
C ASP A 386 5.70 -27.45 2.19
N THR A 387 5.95 -27.30 0.90
CA THR A 387 6.93 -28.12 0.19
C THR A 387 7.85 -27.27 -0.66
N MET A 388 9.13 -27.61 -0.68
CA MET A 388 10.12 -26.96 -1.54
C MET A 388 11.02 -27.99 -2.17
N ARG A 389 11.06 -27.99 -3.51
CA ARG A 389 11.94 -28.85 -4.31
C ARG A 389 13.37 -28.29 -4.32
N PRO A 390 14.39 -29.11 -4.67
CA PRO A 390 15.79 -28.67 -4.66
C PRO A 390 16.11 -27.48 -5.57
N ASP A 391 15.29 -27.25 -6.60
CA ASP A 391 15.39 -26.11 -7.52
C ASP A 391 14.73 -24.82 -6.97
N GLY A 392 14.19 -24.86 -5.76
CA GLY A 392 13.47 -23.74 -5.16
C GLY A 392 12.00 -23.65 -5.55
N PHE A 393 11.45 -24.60 -6.32
CA PHE A 393 10.04 -24.60 -6.64
C PHE A 393 9.20 -25.00 -5.41
N ARG A 394 8.36 -24.08 -4.95
CA ARG A 394 7.58 -24.19 -3.72
C ARG A 394 6.10 -24.38 -4.01
N VAL A 395 5.48 -25.35 -3.33
CA VAL A 395 4.03 -25.51 -3.27
C VAL A 395 3.61 -25.53 -1.82
N VAL A 396 2.78 -24.57 -1.42
CA VAL A 396 2.16 -24.52 -0.09
C VAL A 396 0.66 -24.54 -0.24
N ILE A 397 0.01 -25.48 0.45
CA ILE A 397 -1.45 -25.64 0.45
C ILE A 397 -1.95 -25.60 1.89
N SER A 398 -3.00 -24.83 2.13
CA SER A 398 -3.62 -24.69 3.45
C SER A 398 -5.12 -24.90 3.37
N ALA A 399 -5.69 -25.62 4.34
CA ALA A 399 -7.11 -25.81 4.50
C ALA A 399 -7.61 -25.24 5.83
N PHE A 400 -8.83 -24.72 5.81
CA PHE A 400 -9.46 -24.02 6.92
C PHE A 400 -10.84 -24.60 7.22
N ASN A 401 -11.25 -24.55 8.49
CA ASN A 401 -12.56 -25.02 8.97
C ASN A 401 -13.68 -23.97 8.81
N THR A 402 -13.54 -23.08 7.83
CA THR A 402 -14.51 -22.02 7.48
C THR A 402 -14.51 -21.82 5.96
N ALA A 403 -15.58 -21.22 5.42
CA ALA A 403 -15.67 -20.85 4.00
C ALA A 403 -14.84 -19.61 3.65
N ASN A 404 -14.59 -18.75 4.64
CA ASN A 404 -13.88 -17.49 4.51
C ASN A 404 -13.11 -17.26 5.81
N GLN A 405 -11.81 -17.00 5.72
CA GLN A 405 -10.95 -16.85 6.89
C GLN A 405 -11.36 -15.67 7.80
N ASN A 406 -12.07 -14.67 7.25
CA ASN A 406 -12.59 -13.53 8.00
C ASN A 406 -13.89 -13.83 8.77
N GLU A 407 -14.47 -15.01 8.60
CA GLU A 407 -15.71 -15.45 9.25
C GLU A 407 -15.42 -16.57 10.25
N ASP A 408 -16.26 -16.66 11.27
CA ASP A 408 -16.17 -17.69 12.31
C ASP A 408 -16.16 -19.11 11.71
N ALA A 409 -15.47 -20.02 12.39
CA ALA A 409 -15.46 -21.43 12.04
C ALA A 409 -16.88 -22.01 12.03
N THR A 410 -17.19 -22.76 10.97
CA THR A 410 -18.50 -23.43 10.81
C THR A 410 -18.43 -24.94 11.04
N ARG A 411 -17.22 -25.47 11.25
CA ARG A 411 -16.92 -26.88 11.51
C ARG A 411 -15.70 -27.00 12.42
N GLU A 412 -15.52 -28.15 13.04
CA GLU A 412 -14.46 -28.36 14.02
C GLU A 412 -13.07 -28.34 13.37
N ASP A 413 -12.89 -29.06 12.26
CA ASP A 413 -11.63 -29.21 11.54
C ASP A 413 -11.82 -28.97 10.03
N PRO A 414 -10.75 -28.61 9.28
CA PRO A 414 -10.79 -28.51 7.82
C PRO A 414 -11.28 -29.81 7.16
N ALA A 415 -11.83 -29.70 5.94
CA ALA A 415 -12.32 -30.87 5.19
C ALA A 415 -11.19 -31.77 4.67
N LEU A 416 -9.97 -31.23 4.54
CA LEU A 416 -8.78 -31.95 4.11
C LEU A 416 -7.86 -32.23 5.28
N THR A 417 -7.36 -33.45 5.38
CA THR A 417 -6.34 -33.88 6.34
C THR A 417 -4.95 -33.41 5.94
N LEU A 418 -4.02 -33.33 6.91
CA LEU A 418 -2.60 -33.03 6.61
C LEU A 418 -1.99 -34.01 5.59
N ALA A 419 -2.39 -35.29 5.63
CA ALA A 419 -1.89 -36.28 4.68
C ALA A 419 -2.39 -36.02 3.25
N GLU A 420 -3.64 -35.60 3.09
CA GLU A 420 -4.19 -35.19 1.79
C GLU A 420 -3.51 -33.92 1.28
N LEU A 421 -3.31 -32.93 2.15
CA LEU A 421 -2.59 -31.70 1.81
C LEU A 421 -1.15 -31.98 1.38
N GLU A 422 -0.41 -32.82 2.10
CA GLU A 422 0.95 -33.22 1.71
C GLU A 422 0.97 -33.96 0.36
N LYS A 423 0.02 -34.89 0.14
CA LYS A 423 -0.12 -35.60 -1.14
C LYS A 423 -0.39 -34.62 -2.28
N MET A 424 -1.26 -33.64 -2.08
CA MET A 424 -1.56 -32.62 -3.08
C MET A 424 -0.32 -31.74 -3.33
N ALA A 425 0.35 -31.25 -2.29
CA ALA A 425 1.50 -30.34 -2.42
C ALA A 425 2.70 -31.00 -3.13
N THR A 426 2.93 -32.29 -2.89
CA THR A 426 4.03 -33.06 -3.50
C THR A 426 3.71 -33.60 -4.90
N SER A 427 2.49 -33.39 -5.38
CA SER A 427 2.04 -33.89 -6.69
C SER A 427 2.90 -33.36 -7.84
N LYS A 428 3.17 -34.22 -8.84
CA LYS A 428 3.92 -33.85 -10.04
C LYS A 428 3.12 -32.99 -11.02
N VAL A 429 1.81 -32.86 -10.83
CA VAL A 429 0.94 -32.03 -11.67
C VAL A 429 1.35 -30.55 -11.66
N TRP A 430 2.03 -30.11 -10.61
CA TRP A 430 2.53 -28.74 -10.49
C TRP A 430 3.75 -28.46 -11.38
N LEU A 431 4.38 -29.48 -11.95
CA LEU A 431 5.59 -29.34 -12.78
C LEU A 431 5.30 -29.20 -14.27
N SER A 432 4.04 -29.39 -14.69
CA SER A 432 3.63 -29.46 -16.09
C SER A 432 2.78 -28.28 -16.52
#